data_AF-B4X5P3-F1
#
_entry.id   AF-B4X5P3-F1
#
_cell.length_a   1.000
_cell.length_b   1.000
_cell.length_c   1.000
_cell.angle_alpha   90.00
_cell.angle_beta   90.00
_cell.angle_gamma   90.00
#
_symmetry.space_group_name_H-M   'P 1'
#
loop_
_entity.id
_entity.type
_entity.pdbx_description
1 polymer ?
#
loop_
_entity_poly.entity_id
_entity_poly.type
_entity_poly.pdbx_seq_one_letter_code
_entity_poly.pdbx_strand_id
1 'polypeptide(L)' 'MRSMVRTYLKKVNAAIASGDQGSAQEAYNQAVSVLDKATRKGKFHPNKAARHKSRLNTKIKAMAA' A
#
# COMPACT_ATOMS: atom_id res chain seq x y z
N MET A 1 7.21 -8.11 -11.43
CA MET A 1 6.85 -6.82 -10.79
C MET A 1 5.40 -6.73 -10.29
N ARG A 2 4.42 -7.38 -10.94
CA ARG A 2 3.05 -7.48 -10.38
C ARG A 2 2.99 -8.27 -9.07
N SER A 3 3.77 -9.35 -8.95
CA SER A 3 3.91 -10.16 -7.73
C SER A 3 4.43 -9.34 -6.54
N MET A 4 5.52 -8.60 -6.72
CA MET A 4 6.10 -7.75 -5.67
C MET A 4 5.09 -6.74 -5.11
N VAL A 5 4.36 -6.01 -5.97
CA VAL A 5 3.34 -5.06 -5.50
C VAL A 5 2.30 -5.76 -4.62
N ARG A 6 1.84 -6.96 -5.01
CA ARG A 6 0.88 -7.73 -4.21
C ARG A 6 1.45 -8.15 -2.86
N THR A 7 2.73 -8.53 -2.80
CA THR A 7 3.41 -8.88 -1.55
C THR A 7 3.47 -7.68 -0.61
N TYR A 8 3.87 -6.50 -1.09
CA TYR A 8 3.92 -5.29 -0.25
C TYR A 8 2.52 -4.85 0.21
N LEU A 9 1.51 -4.93 -0.66
CA LEU A 9 0.11 -4.68 -0.25
C LEU A 9 -0.34 -5.66 0.84
N LYS A 10 0.07 -6.93 0.78
CA LYS A 10 -0.24 -7.92 1.82
C LYS A 10 0.45 -7.58 3.14
N LYS A 11 1.72 -7.15 3.11
CA LYS A 11 2.46 -6.70 4.30
C LYS A 11 1.78 -5.52 4.99
N VAL A 12 1.34 -4.52 4.23
CA VAL A 12 0.61 -3.37 4.81
C VAL A 12 -0.69 -3.81 5.47
N ASN A 13 -1.49 -4.66 4.83
CA ASN A 13 -2.71 -5.17 5.45
C ASN A 13 -2.43 -6.02 6.70
N ALA A 14 -1.32 -6.75 6.74
CA ALA A 14 -0.91 -7.50 7.93
C ALA A 14 -0.50 -6.57 9.08
N ALA A 15 0.25 -5.50 8.79
CA ALA A 15 0.62 -4.48 9.79
C ALA A 15 -0.60 -3.71 10.32
N ILE A 16 -1.58 -3.43 9.45
CA ILE A 16 -2.87 -2.85 9.86
C ILE A 16 -3.62 -3.83 10.78
N ALA A 17 -3.63 -5.12 10.45
CA ALA A 17 -4.28 -6.15 11.27
C ALA A 17 -3.60 -6.38 12.62
N SER A 18 -2.29 -6.13 12.73
CA SER A 18 -1.56 -6.25 14.00
C SER A 18 -1.73 -5.04 14.93
N GLY A 19 -2.41 -3.96 14.48
CA GLY A 19 -2.71 -2.80 15.34
C GLY A 19 -1.56 -1.81 15.52
N ASP A 20 -0.41 -2.01 14.88
CA ASP A 20 0.74 -1.12 14.99
C ASP A 20 0.74 -0.07 13.88
N GLN A 21 0.37 1.17 14.25
CA GLN A 21 0.28 2.29 13.33
C GLN A 21 1.65 2.71 12.76
N GLY A 22 2.73 2.62 13.56
CA GLY A 22 4.07 2.99 13.12
C GLY A 22 4.56 2.05 12.02
N SER A 23 4.48 0.74 12.29
CA SER A 23 4.80 -0.30 11.32
C SER A 23 3.92 -0.24 10.07
N ALA A 24 2.62 0.08 10.21
CA ALA A 24 1.71 0.23 9.09
C ALA A 24 2.09 1.42 8.17
N GLN A 25 2.52 2.55 8.75
CA GLN A 25 2.93 3.73 8.00
C GLN A 25 4.24 3.50 7.24
N GLU A 26 5.22 2.84 7.86
CA GLU A 26 6.48 2.48 7.19
C GLU A 26 6.26 1.50 6.04
N ALA A 27 5.49 0.44 6.28
CA ALA A 27 5.13 -0.54 5.26
C ALA A 27 4.38 0.13 4.10
N TYR A 28 3.50 1.11 4.40
CA TYR A 28 2.78 1.87 3.40
C TYR A 28 3.70 2.69 2.51
N ASN A 29 4.67 3.41 3.09
CA ASN A 29 5.63 4.21 2.34
C ASN A 29 6.44 3.36 1.34
N GLN A 30 6.88 2.17 1.78
CA GLN A 30 7.56 1.20 0.90
C GLN A 30 6.64 0.69 -0.22
N ALA A 31 5.38 0.36 0.12
CA ALA A 31 4.40 -0.12 -0.85
C ALA A 31 4.07 0.93 -1.92
N VAL A 32 3.96 2.21 -1.55
CA VAL A 32 3.70 3.33 -2.47
C VAL A 32 4.82 3.45 -3.51
N SER A 33 6.09 3.44 -3.08
CA SER A 33 7.24 3.53 -3.99
C SER A 33 7.26 2.41 -5.02
N VAL A 34 6.98 1.17 -4.59
CA VAL A 34 6.96 0.00 -5.47
C VAL A 34 5.75 0.05 -6.43
N LEU A 35 4.59 0.48 -5.95
CA LEU A 35 3.38 0.63 -6.75
C LEU A 35 3.54 1.70 -7.84
N ASP A 36 4.15 2.84 -7.52
CA ASP A 36 4.36 3.92 -8.48
C ASP A 36 5.40 3.53 -9.54
N LYS A 37 6.47 2.83 -9.15
CA LYS A 37 7.42 2.23 -10.11
C LYS A 37 6.74 1.22 -11.03
N ALA A 38 5.83 0.40 -10.52
CA ALA A 38 5.09 -0.57 -11.32
C ALA A 38 4.08 0.10 -12.28
N THR A 39 3.51 1.24 -11.87
CA THR A 39 2.60 2.05 -12.70
C THR A 39 3.35 2.73 -13.84
N ARG A 40 4.52 3.32 -13.57
CA ARG A 40 5.40 3.90 -14.61
C ARG A 40 5.80 2.88 -15.67
N LYS A 41 6.01 1.61 -15.28
CA LYS A 41 6.31 0.50 -16.20
C LYS A 41 5.08 -0.08 -16.92
N GLY A 42 3.92 0.57 -16.84
CA GLY A 42 2.67 0.15 -17.49
C GLY A 42 2.07 -1.15 -16.94
N LYS A 43 2.55 -1.66 -15.79
CA LYS A 43 2.03 -2.93 -15.24
C LYS A 43 0.66 -2.76 -14.57
N PHE A 44 0.30 -1.54 -14.19
CA PHE A 44 -0.99 -1.14 -13.61
C PHE A 44 -1.47 0.18 -14.24
N HIS A 45 -2.79 0.33 -14.35
CA HIS A 45 -3.42 1.59 -14.72
C HIS A 45 -3.27 2.62 -13.57
N PRO A 46 -3.04 3.92 -13.85
CA PRO A 46 -2.87 4.95 -12.84
C PRO A 46 -4.06 5.00 -11.85
N ASN A 47 -5.29 4.94 -12.34
CA ASN A 47 -6.49 4.90 -11.48
C ASN A 47 -6.55 3.68 -10.56
N LYS A 48 -5.99 2.54 -10.98
CA LYS A 48 -5.91 1.34 -10.13
C LYS A 48 -4.89 1.55 -9.02
N ALA A 49 -3.73 2.13 -9.33
CA ALA A 49 -2.74 2.49 -8.31
C ALA A 49 -3.29 3.53 -7.32
N ALA A 50 -3.96 4.58 -7.81
CA ALA A 50 -4.61 5.58 -6.98
C ALA A 50 -5.65 4.98 -6.02
N ARG A 51 -6.50 4.06 -6.50
CA ARG A 51 -7.47 3.33 -5.65
C ARG A 51 -6.79 2.54 -4.54
N HIS A 52 -5.67 1.86 -4.83
CA HIS A 52 -4.94 1.12 -3.79
C HIS A 52 -4.34 2.05 -2.74
N LYS A 53 -3.76 3.19 -3.15
CA LYS A 53 -3.22 4.20 -2.23
C LYS A 53 -4.30 4.78 -1.33
N SER A 54 -5.42 5.22 -1.91
CA SER A 54 -6.55 5.78 -1.17
C SER A 54 -7.10 4.79 -0.14
N ARG A 55 -7.40 3.55 -0.55
CA ARG A 55 -7.95 2.52 0.35
C ARG A 55 -7.03 2.21 1.53
N LEU A 56 -5.73 2.10 1.31
CA LEU A 56 -4.78 1.82 2.39
C LEU A 56 -4.65 3.02 3.34
N ASN A 57 -4.61 4.24 2.81
CA ASN A 57 -4.55 5.44 3.63
C ASN A 57 -5.79 5.59 4.52
N THR A 58 -6.99 5.32 3.99
CA THR A 58 -8.22 5.34 4.79
C THR A 58 -8.17 4.32 5.94
N LYS A 59 -7.64 3.12 5.70
CA LYS A 59 -7.50 2.11 6.76
C LYS A 59 -6.52 2.52 7.84
N ILE A 60 -5.36 3.08 7.46
CA ILE A 60 -4.34 3.53 8.43
C ILE A 60 -4.90 4.70 9.26
N LYS A 61 -5.60 5.64 8.63
CA LYS A 61 -6.28 6.75 9.34
C LYS A 61 -7.37 6.25 10.29
N ALA A 62 -8.13 5.23 9.90
CA ALA A 62 -9.15 4.64 10.75
C ALA A 62 -8.58 3.92 11.99
N MET A 63 -7.29 3.55 12.00
CA MET A 63 -6.63 3.02 13.20
C MET A 63 -6.26 4.12 14.20
N ALA A 64 -6.10 5.36 13.74
CA ALA A 64 -5.68 6.50 14.55
C ALA A 64 -6.87 7.29 15.15
N ALA A 65 -8.11 6.87 14.85
CA ALA A 65 -9.35 7.53 15.24
C ALA A 65 -9.98 6.84 16.46
#